data_AF-X1FD13-F1
#
_entry.id   AF-X1FD13-F1
#
_cell.length_a   1.000
_cell.length_b   1.000
_cell.length_c   1.000
_cell.angle_alpha   90.00
_cell.angle_beta   90.00
_cell.angle_gamma   90.00
#
_symmetry.space_group_name_H-M   'P 1'
#
loop_
_entity.id
_entity.type
_entity.pdbx_description
1 polymer ?
#
loop_
_entity_poly.entity_id
_entity_poly.type
_entity_poly.pdbx_seq_one_letter_code
_entity_poly.pdbx_strand_id
1 'polypeptide(L)'
;MILEKLEKSPEIAITIIATEEVFKTYELICLDKLKEIGRSTARDWSFAMGYNHRSSLAKIIRRIKERYPEKLKIYENIYPRLYEAM
;
A
#
# COMPACT_ATOMS: atom_id res chain seq x y z
N MET A 1 -3.55 -42.04 23.81
CA MET A 1 -2.41 -41.12 24.04
C MET A 1 -1.52 -41.03 22.79
N ILE A 2 -1.97 -40.32 21.74
CA ILE A 2 -1.14 -40.03 20.54
C ILE A 2 -1.34 -38.55 20.15
N LEU A 3 -1.48 -37.65 21.12
CA LEU A 3 -1.69 -36.21 20.86
C LEU A 3 -0.63 -35.29 21.49
N GLU A 4 0.30 -35.82 22.29
CA GLU A 4 1.29 -34.98 23.02
C GLU A 4 2.67 -34.90 22.35
N LYS A 5 2.80 -35.26 21.07
CA LYS A 5 4.09 -35.25 20.36
C LYS A 5 4.15 -34.38 19.11
N LEU A 6 3.27 -33.39 18.98
CA LEU A 6 3.25 -32.48 17.82
C LEU A 6 3.53 -31.01 18.15
N GLU A 7 3.90 -30.68 19.39
CA GLU A 7 4.20 -29.30 19.82
C GLU A 7 5.69 -28.92 19.80
N LYS A 8 6.58 -29.78 19.29
CA LYS A 8 8.03 -29.52 19.35
C LYS A 8 8.73 -29.62 17.99
N SER A 9 8.34 -28.77 17.03
CA SER A 9 9.32 -28.32 16.04
C SER A 9 9.46 -26.80 16.09
N PRO A 10 10.63 -26.26 16.49
CA PRO A 10 10.90 -24.82 16.46
C PRO A 10 10.89 -24.25 15.03
N GLU A 11 10.94 -25.10 13.99
CA GLU A 11 10.96 -24.69 12.58
C GLU A 11 9.60 -24.15 12.12
N ILE A 12 8.51 -24.68 12.68
CA ILE A 12 7.14 -24.22 12.38
C ILE A 12 6.89 -22.85 13.02
N ALA A 13 7.41 -22.62 14.23
CA ALA A 13 7.32 -21.32 14.89
C ALA A 13 8.14 -20.25 14.15
N ILE A 14 9.34 -20.57 13.65
CA ILE A 14 10.20 -19.63 12.90
C ILE A 14 9.56 -19.18 11.59
N THR A 15 8.77 -20.04 10.94
CA THR A 15 8.09 -19.69 9.68
C THR A 15 6.98 -18.64 9.92
N ILE A 16 6.35 -18.63 11.10
CA ILE A 16 5.33 -17.64 11.48
C ILE A 16 5.97 -16.28 11.84
N ILE A 17 7.21 -16.27 12.32
CA ILE A 17 7.90 -15.04 12.78
C ILE A 17 8.43 -14.19 11.60
N ALA A 18 8.50 -14.71 10.38
CA ALA A 18 9.14 -14.03 9.24
C ALA A 18 8.23 -13.07 8.44
N THR A 19 6.94 -12.95 8.78
CA THR A 19 6.06 -11.92 8.21
C THR A 19 5.21 -11.35 9.32
N GLU A 20 5.67 -10.29 9.99
CA GLU A 20 4.78 -9.37 10.68
C GLU A 20 3.82 -8.81 9.62
N GLU A 21 2.64 -9.44 9.46
CA GLU A 21 1.55 -8.87 8.67
C GLU A 21 1.08 -7.60 9.38
N VAL A 22 1.75 -6.49 9.10
CA VAL A 22 1.31 -5.17 9.54
C VAL A 22 -0.01 -4.89 8.82
N PHE A 23 -1.11 -4.90 9.56
CA PHE A 23 -2.41 -4.50 9.05
C PHE A 23 -2.32 -3.05 8.53
N LYS A 24 -2.34 -2.89 7.21
CA LYS A 24 -2.33 -1.58 6.55
C LYS A 24 -3.72 -1.21 6.08
N THR A 25 -4.07 0.06 6.24
CA THR A 25 -5.26 0.61 5.58
C THR A 25 -5.07 0.64 4.08
N TYR A 26 -6.16 0.63 3.32
CA TYR A 26 -6.08 0.67 1.86
C TYR A 26 -5.37 1.94 1.35
N GLU A 27 -5.50 3.06 2.05
CA GLU A 27 -4.74 4.29 1.80
C GLU A 27 -3.22 4.07 1.88
N LEU A 28 -2.74 3.33 2.89
CA LEU A 28 -1.31 3.02 3.04
C LEU A 28 -0.82 2.04 1.97
N ILE A 29 -1.64 1.05 1.60
CA ILE A 29 -1.32 0.14 0.48
C ILE A 29 -1.17 0.92 -0.83
N CYS A 30 -2.05 1.91 -1.08
CA CYS A 30 -1.95 2.75 -2.27
C CYS A 30 -0.66 3.59 -2.26
N LEU A 31 -0.26 4.12 -1.10
CA LEU A 31 0.99 4.87 -0.94
C LEU A 31 2.22 3.98 -1.15
N ASP A 32 2.21 2.75 -0.65
CA ASP A 32 3.29 1.78 -0.89
C ASP A 32 3.42 1.51 -2.40
N LYS A 33 2.30 1.31 -3.09
CA LYS A 33 2.33 1.12 -4.55
C LYS A 33 2.82 2.36 -5.29
N LEU A 34 2.45 3.56 -4.84
CA LEU A 34 2.96 4.81 -5.40
C LEU A 34 4.48 4.93 -5.18
N LYS A 35 4.98 4.50 -4.02
CA LYS A 35 6.42 4.46 -3.73
C LYS A 35 7.17 3.48 -4.64
N GLU A 36 6.57 2.33 -4.93
CA GLU A 36 7.10 1.33 -5.85
C GLU A 36 7.22 1.83 -7.29
N ILE A 37 6.17 2.49 -7.82
CA ILE A 37 6.16 3.01 -9.20
C ILE A 37 6.83 4.38 -9.36
N GLY A 38 7.15 5.05 -8.25
CA GLY A 38 7.69 6.40 -8.24
C GLY A 38 6.68 7.48 -8.60
N ARG A 39 7.19 8.67 -8.95
CA ARG A 39 6.35 9.82 -9.28
C ARG A 39 5.46 9.51 -10.49
N SER A 40 4.15 9.65 -10.31
CA SER A 40 3.16 9.18 -11.29
C SER A 40 1.94 10.08 -11.38
N THR A 41 1.21 10.03 -12.49
CA THR A 41 -0.12 10.65 -12.60
C THR A 41 -1.16 9.83 -11.81
N ALA A 42 -2.30 10.44 -11.49
CA ALA A 42 -3.41 9.70 -10.86
C ALA A 42 -3.94 8.55 -11.75
N ARG A 43 -3.87 8.71 -13.08
CA ARG A 43 -4.28 7.66 -14.03
C ARG A 43 -3.35 6.45 -13.91
N ASP A 44 -2.06 6.67 -14.03
CA ASP A 44 -1.07 5.59 -14.08
C ASP A 44 -0.98 4.91 -12.71
N TRP A 45 -1.12 5.68 -11.63
CA TRP A 45 -1.26 5.11 -10.28
C TRP A 45 -2.51 4.24 -10.16
N SER A 46 -3.64 4.66 -10.74
CA SER A 46 -4.89 3.90 -10.71
C SER A 46 -4.74 2.57 -11.45
N PHE A 47 -4.08 2.58 -12.59
CA PHE A 47 -3.81 1.37 -13.38
C PHE A 47 -2.80 0.46 -12.70
N ALA A 48 -1.77 1.00 -12.04
CA ALA A 48 -0.82 0.23 -11.24
C ALA A 48 -1.48 -0.47 -10.04
N MET A 49 -2.60 0.08 -9.52
CA MET A 49 -3.43 -0.56 -8.50
C MET A 49 -4.41 -1.60 -9.07
N GLY A 50 -4.43 -1.81 -10.38
CA GLY A 50 -5.31 -2.78 -11.06
C GLY A 50 -6.71 -2.25 -11.39
N TYR A 51 -6.96 -0.93 -11.29
CA TYR A 51 -8.23 -0.36 -11.71
C TYR A 51 -8.31 -0.17 -13.24
N ASN A 52 -9.52 -0.28 -13.79
CA ASN A 52 -9.77 -0.06 -15.22
C ASN A 52 -10.03 1.41 -15.58
N HIS A 53 -10.25 2.27 -14.58
CA HIS A 53 -10.61 3.68 -14.80
C HIS A 53 -9.63 4.63 -14.13
N ARG A 54 -9.33 5.73 -14.85
CA ARG A 54 -8.40 6.78 -14.40
C ARG A 54 -8.83 7.50 -13.12
N SER A 55 -10.12 7.50 -12.81
CA SER A 55 -10.71 8.23 -11.68
C SER A 55 -10.95 7.36 -10.45
N SER A 56 -10.69 6.06 -10.50
CA SER A 56 -10.97 5.14 -9.39
C SER A 56 -10.23 5.52 -8.10
N LEU A 57 -9.01 6.06 -8.22
CA LEU A 57 -8.23 6.53 -7.08
C LEU A 57 -8.64 7.91 -6.55
N ALA A 58 -9.51 8.69 -7.22
CA ALA A 58 -9.78 10.08 -6.83
C ALA A 58 -10.26 10.21 -5.37
N LYS A 59 -11.14 9.30 -4.93
CA LYS A 59 -11.64 9.27 -3.56
C LYS A 59 -10.55 8.88 -2.55
N ILE A 60 -9.66 7.97 -2.93
CA ILE A 60 -8.54 7.53 -2.09
C ILE A 60 -7.50 8.63 -1.95
N ILE A 61 -7.13 9.31 -3.05
CA ILE A 61 -6.22 10.46 -3.03
C ILE A 61 -6.74 11.55 -2.09
N ARG A 62 -8.05 11.85 -2.14
CA ARG A 62 -8.67 12.81 -1.21
C ARG A 62 -8.51 12.36 0.25
N ARG A 63 -8.81 11.09 0.56
CA ARG A 63 -8.66 10.54 1.92
C ARG A 63 -7.21 10.55 2.40
N ILE A 64 -6.25 10.26 1.52
CA ILE A 64 -4.82 10.34 1.85
C ILE A 64 -4.44 11.79 2.17
N LYS A 65 -4.88 12.77 1.37
CA LYS A 65 -4.66 14.19 1.68
C LYS A 65 -5.22 14.61 3.04
N GLU A 66 -6.36 14.07 3.42
CA GLU A 66 -7.03 14.39 4.69
C GLU A 66 -6.37 13.70 5.89
N ARG A 67 -5.95 12.43 5.74
CA ARG A 67 -5.47 11.58 6.86
C ARG A 67 -3.95 11.52 7.00
N TYR A 68 -3.24 11.64 5.89
CA TYR A 68 -1.78 11.49 5.80
C TYR A 68 -1.18 12.57 4.87
N PRO A 69 -1.45 13.87 5.11
CA PRO A 69 -0.96 14.95 4.26
C PRO A 69 0.56 14.96 4.09
N GLU A 70 1.29 14.49 5.08
CA GLU A 70 2.76 14.41 5.10
C GLU A 70 3.33 13.30 4.21
N LYS A 71 2.52 12.28 3.85
CA LYS A 71 2.97 11.11 3.08
C LYS A 71 2.76 11.24 1.57
N LEU A 72 2.07 12.28 1.13
CA LEU A 72 1.73 12.47 -0.28
C LEU A 72 2.14 13.87 -0.75
N LYS A 73 3.16 13.92 -1.59
CA LYS A 73 3.54 15.14 -2.29
C LYS A 73 2.77 15.25 -3.60
N ILE A 74 2.19 16.43 -3.83
CA ILE A 74 1.41 16.73 -5.03
C ILE A 74 2.07 17.89 -5.76
N TYR A 75 2.39 17.67 -7.04
CA TYR A 75 2.95 18.67 -7.92
C TYR A 75 1.81 19.36 -8.67
N GLU A 76 1.25 20.41 -8.05
CA GLU A 76 0.08 21.13 -8.58
C GLU A 76 0.41 22.07 -9.75
N ASN A 77 1.69 22.39 -9.95
CA ASN A 77 2.18 23.27 -11.01
C ASN A 77 2.28 22.60 -12.39
N ILE A 78 1.96 21.30 -12.50
CA ILE A 78 2.06 20.51 -13.74
C ILE A 78 0.69 19.90 -14.06
N TYR A 79 0.33 19.88 -15.35
CA TYR A 79 -0.87 19.20 -15.84
C TYR A 79 -0.49 18.08 -16.84
N PRO A 80 -0.94 16.82 -16.63
CA PRO A 80 -1.71 16.34 -15.48
C PRO A 80 -0.90 16.38 -14.17
N ARG A 81 -1.61 16.52 -13.04
CA ARG A 81 -0.97 16.56 -11.70
C ARG A 81 -0.17 15.27 -11.46
N LEU A 82 1.01 15.43 -10.86
CA LEU A 82 1.87 14.33 -10.45
C LEU A 82 1.83 14.14 -8.93
N TYR A 83 1.99 12.88 -8.52
CA TYR A 83 1.92 12.42 -7.14
C TYR A 83 3.18 11.62 -6.83
N GLU A 84 3.70 11.78 -5.61
CA GLU A 84 4.86 11.05 -5.12
C GLU A 84 4.67 10.72 -3.64
N ALA A 85 4.93 9.48 -3.25
CA ALA A 85 4.91 9.06 -1.85
C ALA A 85 6.20 9.52 -1.16
N MET A 86 6.07 10.08 0.05
CA MET A 86 7.18 10.59 0.87
C MET A 86 7.67 9.53 1.88
#